data_AF-A0A6C0GDW2-F1
#
_entry.id   AF-A0A6C0GDW2-F1
#
_cell.length_a   1.000
_cell.length_b   1.000
_cell.length_c   1.000
_cell.angle_alpha   90.00
_cell.angle_beta   90.00
_cell.angle_gamma   90.00
#
_symmetry.space_group_name_H-M   'P 1'
#
loop_
_entity.id
_entity.type
_entity.pdbx_description
1 polymer ?
#
loop_
_entity_poly.entity_id
_entity_poly.type
_entity_poly.pdbx_seq_one_letter_code
_entity_poly.pdbx_strand_id
1 'polypeptide(L)'
;MRLVRYADDLVAMHADLSQLLKAKSFLEEWLAPMGLKLKESKTRILHSLEPYEGEAGFDFLGCTIRQFATGERRGKKNPDGSRSGFITLTYPSKQSLKRHSEAIKNLIHRYENAPQEALIGILNPIIRGWANYFASENASASFRKMDHLLFLKLLSWAKRRHVNKSSRWICHKYWKVDWGKWDFSAGKECRLDLHREVKIKIHIKVKGNKSPYDGDWLYWATRIARHPQVGTRTGKLLKKQQGKCNWCNLHFNKEDQLETDHILPLSKGGKDGLDNLQLLHRHCHHQKTAVDLYEVKGNKERCS
;
A
#
# COMPACT_ATOMS: atom_id res chain seq x y z
N MET A 1 26.06 2.05 -11.83
CA MET A 1 25.38 0.92 -11.14
C MET A 1 24.26 1.43 -10.26
N ARG A 2 23.10 0.76 -10.24
CA ARG A 2 22.01 1.04 -9.30
C ARG A 2 21.61 -0.25 -8.58
N LEU A 3 21.65 -0.22 -7.24
CA LEU A 3 21.30 -1.34 -6.39
C LEU A 3 20.02 -1.04 -5.62
N VAL A 4 19.10 -2.01 -5.57
CA VAL A 4 17.89 -1.96 -4.76
C VAL A 4 17.82 -3.25 -3.95
N ARG A 5 17.67 -3.13 -2.62
CA ARG A 5 17.57 -4.26 -1.70
C ARG A 5 16.30 -4.17 -0.87
N TYR A 6 15.66 -5.29 -0.63
CA TYR A 6 14.57 -5.45 0.34
C TYR A 6 14.74 -6.78 1.06
N ALA A 7 15.07 -6.75 2.35
CA ALA A 7 15.47 -7.94 3.10
C ALA A 7 16.57 -8.75 2.36
N ASP A 8 16.29 -10.00 2.01
CA ASP A 8 17.16 -10.91 1.25
C ASP A 8 17.05 -10.75 -0.27
N ASP A 9 15.98 -10.13 -0.77
CA ASP A 9 15.79 -9.89 -2.21
C ASP A 9 16.61 -8.66 -2.67
N LEU A 10 17.35 -8.83 -3.77
CA LEU A 10 18.27 -7.82 -4.33
C LEU A 10 18.08 -7.70 -5.84
N VAL A 11 18.14 -6.48 -6.36
CA VAL A 11 18.19 -6.19 -7.79
C VAL A 11 19.33 -5.22 -8.07
N ALA A 12 20.27 -5.63 -8.91
CA ALA A 12 21.34 -4.80 -9.46
C ALA A 12 21.02 -4.43 -10.92
N MET A 13 21.18 -3.16 -11.28
CA MET A 13 20.87 -2.66 -12.62
C MET A 13 22.05 -1.86 -13.18
N HIS A 14 22.43 -2.20 -14.41
CA HIS A 14 23.40 -1.48 -15.22
C HIS A 14 22.99 -1.53 -16.69
N ALA A 15 23.42 -0.55 -17.49
CA ALA A 15 23.24 -0.57 -18.94
C ALA A 15 24.22 -1.49 -19.68
N ASP A 16 25.26 -1.96 -18.99
CA ASP A 16 26.34 -2.77 -19.55
C ASP A 16 26.37 -4.11 -18.81
N LEU A 17 26.21 -5.20 -19.57
CA LEU A 17 26.23 -6.57 -19.06
C LEU A 17 27.55 -6.92 -18.38
N SER A 18 28.68 -6.43 -18.91
CA SER A 18 30.00 -6.72 -18.35
C SER A 18 30.13 -6.20 -16.91
N GLN A 19 29.53 -5.04 -16.63
CA GLN A 19 29.51 -4.44 -15.30
C GLN A 19 28.59 -5.20 -14.35
N LEU A 20 27.49 -5.78 -14.85
CA LEU A 20 26.62 -6.64 -14.05
C LEU A 20 27.31 -7.96 -13.68
N LEU A 21 28.04 -8.56 -14.62
CA LEU A 21 28.82 -9.78 -14.36
C LEU A 21 29.91 -9.53 -13.32
N LYS A 22 30.66 -8.43 -13.44
CA LYS A 22 31.64 -8.01 -12.42
C LYS A 22 31.00 -7.80 -11.06
N ALA A 23 29.83 -7.14 -11.02
CA ALA A 23 29.10 -6.92 -9.78
C ALA A 23 28.60 -8.22 -9.14
N LYS A 24 28.19 -9.20 -9.95
CA LYS A 24 27.81 -10.54 -9.48
C LYS A 24 29.00 -11.22 -8.80
N SER A 25 30.15 -11.30 -9.46
CA SER A 25 31.37 -11.91 -8.90
C SER A 25 31.81 -11.21 -7.62
N PHE A 26 31.82 -9.87 -7.61
CA PHE A 26 32.13 -9.09 -6.42
C PHE A 26 31.17 -9.39 -5.26
N LEU A 27 29.86 -9.51 -5.53
CA LEU A 27 28.88 -9.85 -4.49
C LEU A 27 29.10 -11.25 -3.93
N GLU A 28 29.47 -12.22 -4.77
CA GLU A 28 29.76 -13.59 -4.34
C GLU A 28 31.00 -13.63 -3.42
N GLU A 29 32.06 -12.92 -3.80
CA GLU A 29 33.28 -12.77 -2.99
C GLU A 29 33.01 -12.07 -1.66
N TRP A 30 32.21 -10.99 -1.68
CA TRP A 30 31.87 -10.22 -0.49
C TRP A 30 30.98 -10.98 0.50
N LEU A 31 30.07 -11.82 -0.01
CA LEU A 31 29.17 -12.65 0.81
C LEU A 31 29.84 -13.90 1.38
N ALA A 32 30.86 -14.44 0.69
CA ALA A 32 31.58 -15.65 1.10
C ALA A 32 32.09 -15.63 2.56
N PRO A 33 32.78 -14.58 3.06
CA PRO A 33 33.24 -14.54 4.45
C PRO A 33 32.10 -14.49 5.48
N MET A 34 30.89 -14.11 5.06
CA MET A 34 29.68 -14.12 5.92
C MET A 34 28.96 -15.48 5.91
N GLY A 35 29.50 -16.48 5.20
CA GLY A 35 28.86 -17.80 5.02
C GLY A 35 27.62 -17.76 4.12
N LEU A 36 27.43 -16.69 3.36
CA LEU A 36 26.28 -16.50 2.46
C LEU A 36 26.67 -16.80 1.02
N LYS A 37 25.75 -17.40 0.26
CA LYS A 37 25.91 -17.68 -1.17
C LYS A 37 24.68 -17.27 -1.94
N LEU A 38 24.88 -16.77 -3.17
CA LEU A 38 23.78 -16.52 -4.08
C LEU A 38 23.17 -17.86 -4.52
N LYS A 39 21.84 -17.96 -4.44
CA LYS A 39 21.14 -19.17 -4.87
C LYS A 39 21.02 -19.16 -6.39
N GLU A 40 21.81 -19.99 -7.08
CA GLU A 40 21.86 -20.07 -8.55
C GLU A 40 20.48 -20.20 -9.20
N SER A 41 19.58 -21.00 -8.61
CA SER A 41 18.22 -21.19 -9.15
C SER A 41 17.36 -19.91 -9.13
N LYS A 42 17.69 -18.94 -8.27
CA LYS A 42 17.00 -17.65 -8.12
C LYS A 42 17.73 -16.51 -8.82
N THR A 43 19.06 -16.58 -8.91
CA THR A 43 19.88 -15.55 -9.54
C THR A 43 19.76 -15.61 -11.05
N ARG A 44 19.31 -14.53 -11.68
CA ARG A 44 19.13 -14.45 -13.14
C ARG A 44 19.61 -13.11 -13.64
N ILE A 45 20.17 -13.11 -14.85
CA ILE A 45 20.47 -11.88 -15.58
C ILE A 45 19.37 -11.72 -16.62
N LEU A 46 18.69 -10.58 -16.56
CA LEU A 46 17.54 -10.30 -17.40
C LEU A 46 17.68 -8.88 -17.93
N HIS A 47 17.07 -8.62 -19.08
CA HIS A 47 17.04 -7.30 -19.66
C HIS A 47 15.63 -6.72 -19.58
N SER A 48 15.52 -5.44 -19.24
CA SER A 48 14.22 -4.83 -18.92
C SER A 48 13.36 -4.57 -20.15
N LEU A 49 13.96 -4.37 -21.32
CA LEU A 49 13.27 -3.96 -22.56
C LEU A 49 13.17 -5.11 -23.57
N GLU A 50 14.33 -5.68 -23.91
CA GLU A 50 14.50 -6.79 -24.83
C GLU A 50 14.60 -8.15 -24.11
N PRO A 51 14.20 -9.25 -24.75
CA PRO A 51 14.45 -10.60 -24.25
C PRO A 51 15.95 -10.88 -24.10
N TYR A 52 16.37 -11.41 -22.96
CA TYR A 52 17.72 -11.90 -22.72
C TYR A 52 17.62 -13.09 -21.77
N GLU A 53 18.02 -14.28 -22.24
CA GLU A 53 17.90 -15.54 -21.50
C GLU A 53 16.49 -15.79 -20.93
N GLY A 54 15.45 -15.33 -21.63
CA GLY A 54 14.06 -15.41 -21.18
C GLY A 54 13.18 -14.28 -21.72
N GLU A 55 12.07 -14.02 -21.05
CA GLU A 55 11.19 -12.89 -21.36
C GLU A 55 11.83 -11.55 -20.91
N ALA A 56 11.52 -10.46 -21.62
CA ALA A 56 11.89 -9.12 -21.19
C ALA A 56 11.19 -8.73 -19.88
N GLY A 57 11.92 -8.03 -19.02
CA GLY A 57 11.47 -7.62 -17.69
C GLY A 57 11.73 -8.68 -16.63
N PHE A 58 11.48 -8.32 -15.37
CA PHE A 58 11.73 -9.20 -14.23
C PHE A 58 10.72 -8.95 -13.11
N ASP A 59 10.56 -9.93 -12.23
CA ASP A 59 9.70 -9.82 -11.06
C ASP A 59 10.51 -9.41 -9.82
N PHE A 60 10.01 -8.43 -9.06
CA PHE A 60 10.57 -8.00 -7.77
C PHE A 60 9.44 -7.60 -6.82
N LEU A 61 9.46 -8.12 -5.59
CA LEU A 61 8.44 -7.86 -4.56
C LEU A 61 6.98 -8.07 -5.04
N GLY A 62 6.78 -9.08 -5.89
CA GLY A 62 5.48 -9.43 -6.44
C GLY A 62 4.99 -8.55 -7.59
N CYS A 63 5.81 -7.61 -8.08
CA CYS A 63 5.55 -6.77 -9.25
C CYS A 63 6.45 -7.18 -10.41
N THR A 64 5.91 -7.26 -11.61
CA THR A 64 6.70 -7.30 -12.84
C THR A 64 7.12 -5.89 -13.22
N ILE A 65 8.41 -5.68 -13.44
CA ILE A 65 9.00 -4.45 -13.97
C ILE A 65 9.45 -4.73 -15.40
N ARG A 66 8.89 -3.99 -16.36
CA ARG A 66 9.21 -4.15 -17.78
C ARG A 66 9.24 -2.82 -18.50
N GLN A 67 10.20 -2.68 -19.40
CA GLN A 67 10.28 -1.60 -20.35
C GLN A 67 9.67 -2.04 -21.69
N PHE A 68 9.00 -1.10 -22.35
CA PHE A 68 8.42 -1.29 -23.66
C PHE A 68 8.93 -0.20 -24.59
N ALA A 69 9.36 -0.58 -25.79
CA ALA A 69 9.82 0.36 -26.78
C ALA A 69 8.68 1.32 -27.15
N THR A 70 9.01 2.60 -27.28
CA THR A 70 8.06 3.64 -27.62
C THR A 70 8.63 4.55 -28.68
N GLY A 71 7.78 5.00 -29.60
CA GLY A 71 8.16 6.07 -30.53
C GLY A 71 8.50 7.38 -29.81
N GLU A 72 9.21 8.24 -30.52
CA GLU A 72 9.84 9.48 -30.02
C GLU A 72 8.88 10.39 -29.23
N ARG A 73 7.57 10.36 -29.50
CA ARG A 73 6.58 11.23 -28.86
C ARG A 73 5.97 10.70 -27.55
N ARG A 74 6.17 9.41 -27.22
CA ARG A 74 5.57 8.75 -26.04
C ARG A 74 6.56 8.49 -24.91
N GLY A 75 7.85 8.58 -25.20
CA GLY A 75 8.92 8.52 -24.22
C GLY A 75 8.79 9.56 -23.12
N LYS A 76 9.27 9.20 -21.92
CA LYS A 76 9.40 10.14 -20.82
C LYS A 76 10.41 11.23 -21.23
N LYS A 77 10.03 12.49 -21.04
CA LYS A 77 10.95 13.62 -21.24
C LYS A 77 12.03 13.61 -20.16
N ASN A 78 13.28 13.60 -20.59
CA ASN A 78 14.46 13.73 -19.75
C ASN A 78 14.72 15.22 -19.45
N PRO A 79 15.53 15.53 -18.42
CA PRO A 79 15.85 16.92 -18.06
C PRO A 79 16.50 17.72 -19.20
N ASP A 80 17.25 17.05 -20.08
CA ASP A 80 17.92 17.61 -21.27
C ASP A 80 16.97 17.87 -22.45
N GLY A 81 15.68 17.57 -22.31
CA GLY A 81 14.68 17.73 -23.38
C GLY A 81 14.55 16.53 -24.31
N SER A 82 15.48 15.57 -24.27
CA SER A 82 15.38 14.30 -24.98
C SER A 82 14.22 13.46 -24.44
N ARG A 83 13.80 12.43 -25.18
CA ARG A 83 12.78 11.48 -24.72
C ARG A 83 13.34 10.07 -24.69
N SER A 84 12.98 9.32 -23.66
CA SER A 84 13.36 7.91 -23.57
C SER A 84 12.74 7.11 -24.72
N GLY A 85 13.50 6.22 -25.36
CA GLY A 85 12.98 5.28 -26.36
C GLY A 85 12.07 4.20 -25.80
N PHE A 86 11.72 4.28 -24.52
CA PHE A 86 10.88 3.31 -23.82
C PHE A 86 10.01 3.96 -22.73
N ILE A 87 8.97 3.24 -22.32
CA ILE A 87 8.24 3.45 -21.07
C ILE A 87 8.46 2.28 -20.13
N THR A 88 8.57 2.55 -18.83
CA THR A 88 8.61 1.50 -17.81
C THR A 88 7.22 1.32 -17.21
N LEU A 89 6.70 0.10 -17.26
CA LEU A 89 5.47 -0.28 -16.58
C LEU A 89 5.81 -1.23 -15.44
N THR A 90 5.16 -1.00 -14.32
CA THR A 90 5.17 -1.88 -13.15
C THR A 90 3.75 -2.34 -12.90
N TYR A 91 3.55 -3.64 -12.72
CA TYR A 91 2.22 -4.23 -12.51
C TYR A 91 2.32 -5.53 -11.71
N PRO A 92 1.23 -6.00 -11.06
CA PRO A 92 1.28 -7.24 -10.28
C PRO A 92 1.74 -8.42 -11.15
N SER A 93 2.69 -9.21 -10.64
CA SER A 93 3.25 -10.32 -11.41
C SER A 93 2.25 -11.45 -11.64
N LYS A 94 2.48 -12.26 -12.68
CA LYS A 94 1.67 -13.46 -12.97
C LYS A 94 1.58 -14.37 -11.74
N GLN A 95 2.68 -14.51 -11.00
CA GLN A 95 2.73 -15.32 -9.79
C GLN A 95 1.92 -14.70 -8.64
N SER A 96 2.01 -13.39 -8.42
CA SER A 96 1.19 -12.69 -7.41
C SER A 96 -0.31 -12.84 -7.66
N LEU A 97 -0.73 -12.67 -8.92
CA LEU A 97 -2.13 -12.84 -9.33
C LEU A 97 -2.61 -14.29 -9.09
N LYS A 98 -1.78 -15.27 -9.45
CA LYS A 98 -2.09 -16.69 -9.24
C LYS A 98 -2.25 -17.00 -7.75
N ARG A 99 -1.27 -16.64 -6.93
CA ARG A 99 -1.29 -16.85 -5.48
C ARG A 99 -2.53 -16.24 -4.82
N HIS A 100 -2.90 -15.01 -5.20
CA HIS A 100 -4.08 -14.35 -4.67
C HIS A 100 -5.39 -15.05 -5.09
N SER A 101 -5.51 -15.40 -6.37
CA SER A 101 -6.67 -16.13 -6.89
C SER A 101 -6.84 -17.52 -6.26
N GLU A 102 -5.73 -18.19 -5.95
CA GLU A 102 -5.69 -19.47 -5.24
C GLU A 102 -6.05 -19.30 -3.76
N ALA A 103 -5.52 -18.27 -3.08
CA ALA A 103 -5.88 -17.96 -1.70
C ALA A 103 -7.39 -17.71 -1.57
N ILE A 104 -7.98 -16.89 -2.44
CA ILE A 104 -9.42 -16.66 -2.49
C ILE A 104 -10.19 -17.95 -2.75
N LYS A 105 -9.73 -18.79 -3.71
CA LYS A 105 -10.37 -20.08 -4.01
C LYS A 105 -10.42 -20.98 -2.77
N ASN A 106 -9.27 -21.15 -2.10
CA ASN A 106 -9.14 -22.02 -0.95
C ASN A 106 -9.98 -21.49 0.23
N LEU A 107 -10.05 -20.18 0.39
CA LEU A 107 -10.87 -19.53 1.40
C LEU A 107 -12.37 -19.76 1.15
N ILE A 108 -12.85 -19.51 -0.08
CA ILE A 108 -14.25 -19.77 -0.46
C ILE A 108 -14.62 -21.24 -0.27
N HIS A 109 -13.69 -22.16 -0.57
CA HIS A 109 -13.91 -23.58 -0.35
C HIS A 109 -13.98 -23.94 1.14
N ARG A 110 -13.08 -23.40 1.97
CA ARG A 110 -13.11 -23.60 3.43
C ARG A 110 -14.42 -23.11 4.06
N TYR A 111 -14.95 -22.00 3.56
CA TYR A 111 -16.20 -21.39 4.04
C TYR A 111 -17.39 -21.70 3.12
N GLU A 112 -17.42 -22.89 2.51
CA GLU A 112 -18.47 -23.23 1.54
C GLU A 112 -19.88 -23.32 2.15
N ASN A 113 -19.96 -23.66 3.43
CA ASN A 113 -21.22 -23.74 4.17
C ASN A 113 -21.59 -22.44 4.88
N ALA A 114 -20.70 -21.45 4.94
CA ALA A 114 -20.92 -20.20 5.67
C ALA A 114 -22.13 -19.41 5.10
N PRO A 115 -22.81 -18.61 5.94
CA PRO A 115 -23.74 -17.59 5.47
C PRO A 115 -23.06 -16.60 4.52
N GLN A 116 -23.85 -15.95 3.66
CA GLN A 116 -23.34 -15.00 2.66
C GLN A 116 -22.59 -13.83 3.32
N GLU A 117 -23.17 -13.31 4.40
CA GLU A 117 -22.64 -12.20 5.21
C GLU A 117 -21.26 -12.54 5.78
N ALA A 118 -21.13 -13.74 6.35
CA ALA A 118 -19.88 -14.22 6.91
C ALA A 118 -18.80 -14.36 5.82
N LEU A 119 -19.15 -14.91 4.66
CA LEU A 119 -18.22 -15.03 3.53
C LEU A 119 -17.73 -13.65 3.04
N ILE A 120 -18.63 -12.66 2.95
CA ILE A 120 -18.29 -11.28 2.61
C ILE A 120 -17.33 -10.69 3.65
N GLY A 121 -17.64 -10.83 4.94
CA GLY A 121 -16.83 -10.32 6.03
C GLY A 121 -15.39 -10.84 6.02
N ILE A 122 -15.20 -12.10 5.61
CA ILE A 122 -13.87 -12.73 5.51
C ILE A 122 -13.14 -12.30 4.23
N LEU A 123 -13.84 -12.15 3.11
CA LEU A 123 -13.24 -11.78 1.82
C LEU A 123 -12.79 -10.31 1.76
N ASN A 124 -13.61 -9.40 2.29
CA ASN A 124 -13.39 -7.95 2.14
C ASN A 124 -12.02 -7.47 2.65
N PRO A 125 -11.54 -7.85 3.85
CA PRO A 125 -10.21 -7.46 4.32
C PRO A 125 -9.08 -7.95 3.41
N ILE A 126 -9.20 -9.15 2.86
CA ILE A 126 -8.18 -9.76 1.98
C ILE A 126 -8.15 -9.04 0.62
N ILE A 127 -9.32 -8.79 0.03
CA ILE A 127 -9.46 -8.03 -1.22
C ILE A 127 -8.89 -6.62 -1.05
N ARG A 128 -9.31 -5.91 0.00
CA ARG A 128 -8.84 -4.55 0.29
C ARG A 128 -7.34 -4.52 0.54
N GLY A 129 -6.80 -5.45 1.33
CA GLY A 129 -5.37 -5.51 1.63
C GLY A 129 -4.53 -5.69 0.37
N TRP A 130 -4.89 -6.69 -0.45
CA TRP A 130 -4.17 -6.99 -1.69
C TRP A 130 -4.29 -5.85 -2.71
N ALA A 131 -5.48 -5.28 -2.90
CA ALA A 131 -5.68 -4.17 -3.83
C ALA A 131 -4.96 -2.89 -3.37
N ASN A 132 -4.90 -2.61 -2.06
CA ASN A 132 -4.12 -1.48 -1.54
C ASN A 132 -2.61 -1.66 -1.73
N TYR A 133 -2.10 -2.89 -1.58
CA TYR A 133 -0.68 -3.19 -1.81
C TYR A 133 -0.26 -2.85 -3.24
N PHE A 134 -1.06 -3.25 -4.23
CA PHE A 134 -0.77 -2.99 -5.64
C PHE A 134 -1.33 -1.66 -6.18
N ALA A 135 -1.93 -0.82 -5.33
CA ALA A 135 -2.56 0.43 -5.77
C ALA A 135 -1.54 1.42 -6.36
N SER A 136 -0.25 1.31 -6.03
CA SER A 136 0.81 2.15 -6.61
C SER A 136 1.23 1.79 -8.03
N GLU A 137 0.80 0.62 -8.50
CA GLU A 137 1.24 0.03 -9.76
C GLU A 137 0.19 0.21 -10.87
N ASN A 138 0.54 -0.14 -12.10
CA ASN A 138 -0.40 -0.24 -13.21
C ASN A 138 -1.28 -1.50 -13.07
N ALA A 139 -2.16 -1.48 -12.06
CA ALA A 139 -2.92 -2.65 -11.62
C ALA A 139 -4.37 -2.67 -12.11
N SER A 140 -4.86 -1.63 -12.80
CA SER A 140 -6.27 -1.54 -13.22
C SER A 140 -6.77 -2.74 -14.02
N ALA A 141 -5.97 -3.23 -14.98
CA ALA A 141 -6.30 -4.42 -15.76
C ALA A 141 -6.29 -5.69 -14.88
N SER A 142 -5.28 -5.81 -14.01
CA SER A 142 -5.17 -6.90 -13.05
C SER A 142 -6.34 -6.95 -12.08
N PHE A 143 -6.82 -5.80 -11.59
CA PHE A 143 -7.97 -5.71 -10.69
C PHE A 143 -9.25 -6.19 -11.36
N ARG A 144 -9.52 -5.75 -12.60
CA ARG A 144 -10.66 -6.24 -13.38
C ARG A 144 -10.61 -7.76 -13.60
N LYS A 145 -9.42 -8.29 -13.90
CA LYS A 145 -9.21 -9.74 -14.03
C LYS A 145 -9.49 -10.48 -12.72
N MET A 146 -9.01 -9.97 -11.59
CA MET A 146 -9.26 -10.57 -10.28
C MET A 146 -10.74 -10.53 -9.90
N ASP A 147 -11.44 -9.42 -10.16
CA ASP A 147 -12.88 -9.32 -9.94
C ASP A 147 -13.68 -10.33 -10.77
N HIS A 148 -13.30 -10.52 -12.04
CA HIS A 148 -13.92 -11.52 -12.89
C HIS A 148 -13.72 -12.95 -12.35
N LEU A 149 -12.50 -13.29 -11.95
CA LEU A 149 -12.22 -14.61 -11.35
C LEU A 149 -12.93 -14.79 -10.01
N LEU A 150 -13.02 -13.75 -9.19
CA LEU A 150 -13.76 -13.76 -7.92
C LEU A 150 -15.25 -14.02 -8.17
N PHE A 151 -15.85 -13.34 -9.14
CA PHE A 151 -17.23 -13.59 -9.56
C PHE A 151 -17.46 -15.05 -9.95
N LEU A 152 -16.59 -15.63 -10.79
CA LEU A 152 -16.72 -17.04 -11.19
C LEU A 152 -16.62 -18.00 -10.00
N LYS A 153 -15.71 -17.75 -9.05
CA LYS A 153 -15.57 -18.58 -7.84
C LYS A 153 -16.80 -18.48 -6.93
N LEU A 154 -17.35 -17.28 -6.75
CA LEU A 154 -18.56 -17.05 -5.96
C LEU A 154 -19.79 -17.65 -6.64
N LEU A 155 -19.88 -17.59 -7.97
CA LEU A 155 -20.94 -18.25 -8.72
C LEU A 155 -20.90 -19.77 -8.53
N SER A 156 -19.71 -20.37 -8.57
CA SER A 156 -19.54 -21.80 -8.27
C SER A 156 -19.92 -22.14 -6.83
N TRP A 157 -19.52 -21.31 -5.86
CA TRP A 157 -19.96 -21.45 -4.46
C TRP A 157 -21.49 -21.42 -4.34
N ALA A 158 -22.15 -20.47 -5.01
CA ALA A 158 -23.59 -20.30 -4.97
C ALA A 158 -24.35 -21.44 -5.66
N LYS A 159 -23.83 -21.94 -6.80
CA LYS A 159 -24.38 -23.10 -7.53
C LYS A 159 -24.38 -24.37 -6.70
N ARG A 160 -23.29 -24.65 -5.98
CA ARG A 160 -23.21 -25.84 -5.10
C ARG A 160 -24.29 -25.85 -4.02
N ARG A 161 -24.66 -24.68 -3.50
CA ARG A 161 -25.71 -24.54 -2.48
C ARG A 161 -27.13 -24.69 -3.02
N HIS A 162 -27.30 -24.64 -4.35
CA HIS A 162 -28.60 -24.64 -5.01
C HIS A 162 -28.58 -25.49 -6.28
N VAL A 163 -28.29 -26.78 -6.11
CA VAL A 163 -28.13 -27.76 -7.22
C VAL A 163 -29.33 -27.75 -8.18
N ASN A 164 -30.54 -27.57 -7.66
CA ASN A 164 -31.79 -27.62 -8.45
C ASN A 164 -32.29 -26.25 -8.93
N LYS A 165 -31.47 -25.19 -8.86
CA LYS A 165 -31.87 -23.83 -9.27
C LYS A 165 -31.08 -23.35 -10.47
N SER A 166 -31.74 -22.59 -11.34
CA SER A 166 -31.10 -22.00 -12.52
C SER A 166 -30.08 -20.93 -12.14
N SER A 167 -29.09 -20.70 -13.00
CA SER A 167 -28.09 -19.63 -12.79
C SER A 167 -28.75 -18.26 -12.65
N ARG A 168 -29.87 -18.00 -13.35
CA ARG A 168 -30.64 -16.75 -13.23
C ARG A 168 -31.21 -16.57 -11.82
N TRP A 169 -31.80 -17.61 -11.25
CA TRP A 169 -32.32 -17.56 -9.88
C TRP A 169 -31.19 -17.35 -8.86
N ILE A 170 -30.07 -18.04 -9.03
CA ILE A 170 -28.89 -17.90 -8.18
C ILE A 170 -28.36 -16.46 -8.21
N CYS A 171 -28.18 -15.91 -9.41
CA CYS A 171 -27.77 -14.52 -9.59
C CYS A 171 -28.73 -13.55 -8.91
N HIS A 172 -30.04 -13.72 -9.08
CA HIS A 172 -31.05 -12.87 -8.43
C HIS A 172 -31.00 -12.97 -6.90
N LYS A 173 -30.73 -14.16 -6.36
CA LYS A 173 -30.66 -14.40 -4.91
C LYS A 173 -29.45 -13.71 -4.25
N TYR A 174 -28.27 -13.84 -4.85
CA TYR A 174 -27.00 -13.45 -4.22
C TYR A 174 -26.40 -12.14 -4.74
N TRP A 175 -26.71 -11.74 -5.97
CA TRP A 175 -26.28 -10.47 -6.55
C TRP A 175 -27.47 -9.53 -6.66
N LYS A 176 -27.48 -8.51 -5.80
CA LYS A 176 -28.56 -7.53 -5.67
C LYS A 176 -28.12 -6.17 -6.13
N VAL A 177 -29.09 -5.27 -6.34
CA VAL A 177 -28.87 -3.87 -6.76
C VAL A 177 -29.05 -2.92 -5.57
N ASP A 178 -28.84 -3.42 -4.34
CA ASP A 178 -29.06 -2.68 -3.09
C ASP A 178 -28.20 -1.40 -2.98
N TRP A 179 -27.10 -1.35 -3.72
CA TRP A 179 -26.14 -0.24 -3.78
C TRP A 179 -26.13 0.47 -5.15
N GLY A 180 -27.20 0.33 -5.94
CA GLY A 180 -27.28 0.88 -7.30
C GLY A 180 -26.41 0.15 -8.32
N LYS A 181 -25.75 -0.94 -7.92
CA LYS A 181 -24.90 -1.79 -8.76
C LYS A 181 -25.20 -3.26 -8.47
N TRP A 182 -25.06 -4.10 -9.49
CA TRP A 182 -25.27 -5.54 -9.39
C TRP A 182 -24.06 -6.20 -8.69
N ASP A 183 -24.14 -6.29 -7.36
CA ASP A 183 -23.03 -6.71 -6.50
C ASP A 183 -23.42 -7.89 -5.60
N PHE A 184 -22.46 -8.77 -5.31
CA PHE A 184 -22.64 -9.85 -4.34
C PHE A 184 -22.85 -9.24 -2.95
N SER A 185 -24.07 -9.35 -2.44
CA SER A 185 -24.49 -8.60 -1.26
C SER A 185 -25.60 -9.29 -0.48
N ALA A 186 -25.56 -9.06 0.83
CA ALA A 186 -26.52 -9.54 1.81
C ALA A 186 -27.18 -8.33 2.49
N GLY A 187 -28.03 -7.64 1.74
CA GLY A 187 -28.73 -6.45 2.20
C GLY A 187 -27.93 -5.16 2.04
N LYS A 188 -28.46 -4.07 2.61
CA LYS A 188 -27.95 -2.70 2.38
C LYS A 188 -26.65 -2.36 3.10
N GLU A 189 -26.18 -3.19 4.03
CA GLU A 189 -24.96 -2.90 4.81
C GLU A 189 -23.84 -3.92 4.57
N CYS A 190 -24.12 -5.05 3.91
CA CYS A 190 -23.16 -6.12 3.71
C CYS A 190 -22.95 -6.37 2.21
N ARG A 191 -21.88 -5.80 1.66
CA ARG A 191 -21.52 -5.91 0.25
C ARG A 191 -20.07 -6.35 0.08
N LEU A 192 -19.82 -7.20 -0.91
CA LEU A 192 -18.47 -7.58 -1.30
C LEU A 192 -17.71 -6.39 -1.91
N ASP A 193 -16.50 -6.14 -1.40
CA ASP A 193 -15.58 -5.16 -1.99
C ASP A 193 -15.01 -5.72 -3.30
N LEU A 194 -14.77 -4.82 -4.26
CA LEU A 194 -14.14 -5.19 -5.53
C LEU A 194 -12.76 -4.56 -5.65
N HIS A 195 -11.80 -5.29 -6.23
CA HIS A 195 -10.42 -4.82 -6.38
C HIS A 195 -10.39 -3.50 -7.17
N ARG A 196 -11.25 -3.38 -8.19
CA ARG A 196 -11.33 -2.18 -9.04
C ARG A 196 -11.83 -0.92 -8.32
N GLU A 197 -12.42 -1.05 -7.13
CA GLU A 197 -12.90 0.09 -6.35
C GLU A 197 -11.75 0.80 -5.61
N VAL A 198 -10.61 0.11 -5.42
CA VAL A 198 -9.40 0.75 -4.90
C VAL A 198 -8.80 1.67 -5.97
N LYS A 199 -8.73 2.95 -5.66
CA LYS A 199 -8.14 3.97 -6.54
C LYS A 199 -6.64 3.72 -6.69
N ILE A 200 -6.16 3.71 -7.93
CA ILE A 200 -4.74 3.72 -8.25
C ILE A 200 -4.11 5.01 -7.70
N LYS A 201 -2.99 4.86 -7.00
CA LYS A 201 -2.26 5.93 -6.32
C LYS A 201 -0.94 6.15 -7.05
N ILE A 202 -0.71 7.34 -7.58
CA ILE A 202 0.58 7.64 -8.21
C ILE A 202 1.63 7.82 -7.10
N HIS A 203 2.66 6.96 -7.10
CA HIS A 203 3.79 7.13 -6.20
C HIS A 203 4.65 8.34 -6.62
N ILE A 204 4.80 9.30 -5.70
CA ILE A 204 5.65 10.47 -5.90
C ILE A 204 7.04 10.12 -5.35
N LYS A 205 8.06 10.12 -6.22
CA LYS A 205 9.46 9.87 -5.81
C LYS A 205 9.97 10.99 -4.90
N VAL A 206 10.91 10.65 -4.01
CA VAL A 206 11.70 11.65 -3.28
C VAL A 206 12.45 12.52 -4.29
N LYS A 207 12.45 13.84 -4.08
CA LYS A 207 13.06 14.79 -5.02
C LYS A 207 14.58 14.71 -4.92
N GLY A 208 15.26 14.43 -6.03
CA GLY A 208 16.73 14.50 -6.13
C GLY A 208 17.44 13.84 -4.94
N ASN A 209 18.23 14.65 -4.24
CA ASN A 209 19.10 14.20 -3.14
C ASN A 209 18.48 14.51 -1.77
N LYS A 210 17.16 14.78 -1.71
CA LYS A 210 16.48 15.12 -0.46
C LYS A 210 16.65 13.99 0.55
N SER A 211 16.99 14.36 1.77
CA SER A 211 17.21 13.47 2.90
C SER A 211 16.30 13.89 4.06
N PRO A 212 15.70 12.98 4.83
CA PRO A 212 14.94 13.34 6.05
C PRO A 212 15.71 14.24 7.02
N TYR A 213 17.03 14.31 6.89
CA TYR A 213 17.94 15.09 7.73
C TYR A 213 18.51 16.34 7.03
N ASP A 214 17.94 16.76 5.88
CA ASP A 214 18.41 17.91 5.10
C ASP A 214 17.83 19.28 5.52
N GLY A 215 17.06 19.31 6.61
CA GLY A 215 16.43 20.52 7.13
C GLY A 215 15.18 20.98 6.37
N ASP A 216 14.73 20.29 5.32
CA ASP A 216 13.48 20.61 4.62
C ASP A 216 12.27 19.97 5.33
N TRP A 217 12.00 20.44 6.55
CA TRP A 217 10.98 19.89 7.43
C TRP A 217 9.59 19.91 6.81
N LEU A 218 9.25 20.94 6.03
CA LEU A 218 7.93 21.07 5.41
C LEU A 218 7.72 20.04 4.30
N TYR A 219 8.75 19.78 3.48
CA TYR A 219 8.71 18.71 2.48
C TYR A 219 8.47 17.36 3.15
N TRP A 220 9.22 17.04 4.21
CA TRP A 220 9.11 15.77 4.91
C TRP A 220 7.81 15.63 5.71
N ALA A 221 7.33 16.68 6.37
CA ALA A 221 6.04 16.68 7.04
C ALA A 221 4.89 16.43 6.05
N THR A 222 4.94 17.04 4.86
CA THR A 222 3.95 16.80 3.80
C THR A 222 3.98 15.34 3.33
N ARG A 223 5.17 14.71 3.31
CA ARG A 223 5.35 13.30 2.94
C ARG A 223 4.83 12.36 4.03
N ILE A 224 5.14 12.63 5.30
CA ILE A 224 4.62 11.89 6.46
C ILE A 224 3.08 11.95 6.46
N ALA A 225 2.50 13.14 6.26
CA ALA A 225 1.04 13.33 6.21
C ALA A 225 0.32 12.55 5.09
N ARG A 226 1.06 12.12 4.06
CA ARG A 226 0.55 11.31 2.93
C ARG A 226 0.94 9.84 3.03
N HIS A 227 1.66 9.45 4.08
CA HIS A 227 2.11 8.08 4.26
C HIS A 227 0.91 7.15 4.49
N PRO A 228 0.85 5.96 3.87
CA PRO A 228 -0.32 5.08 4.00
C PRO A 228 -0.65 4.62 5.42
N GLN A 229 0.35 4.55 6.30
CA GLN A 229 0.17 4.19 7.71
C GLN A 229 -0.28 5.37 8.58
N VAL A 230 -0.26 6.59 8.05
CA VAL A 230 -0.72 7.78 8.77
C VAL A 230 -2.20 7.96 8.51
N GLY A 231 -2.99 7.91 9.58
CA GLY A 231 -4.45 8.09 9.51
C GLY A 231 -4.84 9.47 8.97
N THR A 232 -6.03 9.57 8.38
CA THR A 232 -6.52 10.82 7.77
C THR A 232 -6.55 11.99 8.75
N ARG A 233 -6.92 11.73 10.02
CA ARG A 233 -6.95 12.73 11.10
C ARG A 233 -5.55 13.29 11.37
N THR A 234 -4.58 12.41 11.62
CA THR A 234 -3.16 12.75 11.82
C THR A 234 -2.58 13.51 10.63
N GLY A 235 -2.86 13.05 9.40
CA GLY A 235 -2.39 13.73 8.19
C GLY A 235 -2.97 15.14 8.01
N LYS A 236 -4.20 15.40 8.47
CA LYS A 236 -4.79 16.76 8.50
C LYS A 236 -4.10 17.63 9.55
N LEU A 237 -3.86 17.11 10.75
CA LEU A 237 -3.17 17.84 11.82
C LEU A 237 -1.73 18.20 11.45
N LEU A 238 -0.97 17.27 10.86
CA LEU A 238 0.38 17.53 10.35
C LEU A 238 0.40 18.72 9.38
N LYS A 239 -0.58 18.81 8.47
CA LYS A 239 -0.69 19.95 7.55
C LYS A 239 -1.07 21.24 8.27
N LYS A 240 -2.07 21.19 9.17
CA LYS A 240 -2.54 22.36 9.96
C LYS A 240 -1.40 22.95 10.79
N GLN A 241 -0.58 22.10 11.39
CA GLN A 241 0.55 22.49 12.26
C GLN A 241 1.87 22.67 11.51
N GLN A 242 1.86 22.61 10.17
CA GLN A 242 3.07 22.75 9.34
C GLN A 242 4.19 21.79 9.74
N GLY A 243 3.82 20.59 10.22
CA GLY A 243 4.77 19.59 10.67
C GLY A 243 5.40 19.85 12.03
N LYS A 244 4.90 20.79 12.82
CA LYS A 244 5.42 21.11 14.16
C LYS A 244 4.55 20.53 15.26
N CYS A 245 5.19 20.12 16.36
CA CYS A 245 4.53 19.81 17.61
C CYS A 245 4.04 21.10 18.27
N ASN A 246 2.76 21.18 18.66
CA ASN A 246 2.21 22.38 19.29
C ASN A 246 2.72 22.64 20.72
N TRP A 247 3.36 21.65 21.35
CA TRP A 247 3.91 21.77 22.70
C TRP A 247 5.35 22.28 22.70
N CYS A 248 6.26 21.58 22.00
CA CYS A 248 7.68 21.94 21.96
C CYS A 248 8.09 22.78 20.75
N ASN A 249 7.19 23.01 19.79
CA ASN A 249 7.42 23.76 18.55
C ASN A 249 8.50 23.18 17.61
N LEU A 250 9.02 21.99 17.91
CA LEU A 250 9.95 21.25 17.06
C LEU A 250 9.20 20.52 15.94
N HIS A 251 9.89 20.27 14.82
CA HIS A 251 9.33 19.54 13.70
C HIS A 251 9.32 18.04 13.95
N PHE A 252 8.26 17.38 13.48
CA PHE A 252 8.18 15.94 13.43
C PHE A 252 9.12 15.38 12.37
N ASN A 253 9.88 14.37 12.76
CA ASN A 253 10.66 13.52 11.89
C ASN A 253 9.91 12.20 11.59
N LYS A 254 10.48 11.37 10.72
CA LYS A 254 9.87 10.10 10.29
C LYS A 254 9.87 9.00 11.37
N GLU A 255 10.69 9.14 12.40
CA GLU A 255 10.92 8.17 13.49
C GLU A 255 10.09 8.52 14.73
N ASP A 256 9.57 9.74 14.79
CA ASP A 256 8.75 10.21 15.90
C ASP A 256 7.41 9.45 15.99
N GLN A 257 7.04 9.14 17.23
CA GLN A 257 5.71 8.67 17.56
C GLN A 257 4.77 9.87 17.73
N LEU A 258 3.81 9.97 16.81
CA LEU A 258 2.85 11.07 16.72
C LEU A 258 1.58 10.71 17.49
N GLU A 259 1.25 11.50 18.50
CA GLU A 259 0.05 11.31 19.31
C GLU A 259 -0.92 12.47 19.13
N THR A 260 -2.20 12.12 18.98
CA THR A 260 -3.28 13.11 18.87
C THR A 260 -3.82 13.40 20.26
N ASP A 261 -3.95 14.69 20.58
CA ASP A 261 -4.36 15.21 21.88
C ASP A 261 -5.39 16.34 21.68
N HIS A 262 -6.15 16.66 22.73
CA HIS A 262 -7.07 17.79 22.75
C HIS A 262 -6.41 19.02 23.38
N ILE A 263 -6.46 20.17 22.69
CA ILE A 263 -5.96 21.46 23.18
C ILE A 263 -6.65 21.82 24.50
N LEU A 264 -8.00 21.85 24.48
CA LEU A 264 -8.83 21.87 25.68
C LEU A 264 -9.25 20.43 26.01
N PRO A 265 -8.88 19.87 27.18
CA PRO A 265 -9.28 18.52 27.55
C PRO A 265 -10.80 18.33 27.54
N LEU A 266 -11.24 17.11 27.18
CA LEU A 266 -12.68 16.76 27.17
C LEU A 266 -13.33 16.97 28.55
N SER A 267 -12.59 16.69 29.64
CA SER A 267 -13.04 16.92 31.02
C SER A 267 -13.30 18.39 31.36
N LYS A 268 -12.72 19.33 30.59
CA LYS A 268 -12.92 20.77 30.71
C LYS A 268 -13.87 21.32 29.62
N GLY A 269 -14.67 20.47 28.99
CA GLY A 269 -15.64 20.87 27.96
C GLY A 269 -15.08 20.97 26.53
N GLY A 270 -13.86 20.48 26.29
CA GLY A 270 -13.30 20.36 24.94
C GLY A 270 -14.13 19.44 24.05
N LYS A 271 -14.14 19.71 22.74
CA LYS A 271 -14.83 18.90 21.72
C LYS A 271 -13.84 17.99 20.98
N ASP A 272 -14.28 16.84 20.46
CA ASP A 272 -13.47 15.97 19.57
C ASP A 272 -13.48 16.46 18.11
N GLY A 273 -13.26 17.77 17.92
CA GLY A 273 -13.21 18.43 16.61
C GLY A 273 -11.78 18.75 16.18
N LEU A 274 -11.52 18.82 14.87
CA LEU A 274 -10.20 19.16 14.32
C LEU A 274 -9.69 20.57 14.72
N ASP A 275 -10.60 21.44 15.14
CA ASP A 275 -10.34 22.75 15.74
C ASP A 275 -9.66 22.62 17.11
N ASN A 276 -10.16 21.71 17.95
CA ASN A 276 -9.64 21.44 19.30
C ASN A 276 -8.58 20.33 19.34
N LEU A 277 -8.34 19.60 18.25
CA LEU A 277 -7.29 18.58 18.19
C LEU A 277 -5.94 19.18 17.82
N GLN A 278 -4.89 18.61 18.41
CA GLN A 278 -3.49 18.87 18.10
C GLN A 278 -2.70 17.56 18.03
N LEU A 279 -1.54 17.63 17.37
CA LEU A 279 -0.59 16.57 17.24
C LEU A 279 0.67 16.91 18.04
N LEU A 280 1.12 15.97 18.85
CA LEU A 280 2.25 16.11 19.75
C LEU A 280 3.23 14.94 19.56
N HIS A 281 4.50 15.15 19.94
CA HIS A 281 5.38 14.02 20.18
C HIS A 281 4.85 13.23 21.38
N ARG A 282 5.06 11.92 21.41
CA ARG A 282 4.68 11.09 22.57
C ARG A 282 5.13 11.66 23.91
N HIS A 283 6.39 12.10 24.03
CA HIS A 283 6.90 12.70 25.27
C HIS A 283 6.21 14.05 25.59
N CYS A 284 5.91 14.86 24.57
CA CYS A 284 5.19 16.13 24.73
C CYS A 284 3.75 15.90 25.20
N HIS A 285 3.09 14.86 24.67
CA HIS A 285 1.75 14.49 25.11
C HIS A 285 1.74 14.05 26.58
N HIS A 286 2.71 13.24 27.01
CA HIS A 286 2.86 12.88 28.43
C HIS A 286 3.07 14.13 29.32
N GLN A 287 3.92 15.06 28.90
CA GLN A 287 4.16 16.32 29.63
C GLN A 287 2.90 17.17 29.75
N LYS A 288 2.19 17.38 28.63
CA LYS A 288 0.93 18.14 28.63
C LYS A 288 -0.11 17.48 29.53
N THR A 289 -0.31 16.17 29.40
CA THR A 289 -1.27 15.44 30.23
C THR A 289 -0.95 15.58 31.73
N ALA A 290 0.33 15.59 32.11
CA ALA A 290 0.73 15.84 33.50
C ALA A 290 0.33 17.25 33.97
N VAL A 291 0.52 18.27 33.13
CA VAL A 291 0.11 19.66 33.41
C VAL A 291 -1.42 19.76 33.53
N ASP A 292 -2.15 19.17 32.58
CA ASP A 292 -3.62 19.17 32.60
C ASP A 292 -4.18 18.54 33.88
N LEU A 293 -3.58 17.43 34.33
CA LEU A 293 -3.97 16.75 35.57
C LEU A 293 -3.67 17.59 36.81
N TYR A 294 -2.56 18.33 36.83
CA TYR A 294 -2.21 19.23 37.92
C TYR A 294 -3.24 20.36 38.05
N GLU A 295 -3.62 20.99 36.94
CA GLU A 295 -4.63 22.05 36.93
C GLU A 295 -6.02 21.57 37.39
N VAL A 296 -6.38 20.32 37.06
CA VAL A 296 -7.65 19.72 37.53
C VAL A 296 -7.64 19.49 39.05
N LYS A 297 -6.51 19.10 39.63
CA LYS A 297 -6.38 18.93 41.09
C LYS A 297 -6.38 20.26 41.83
N GLY A 298 -5.62 21.25 41.34
CA GLY A 298 -5.56 22.58 41.97
C GLY A 298 -6.90 23.34 41.95
N ASN A 299 -7.76 23.10 40.95
CA ASN A 299 -9.11 23.67 40.92
C ASN A 299 -10.10 22.98 41.86
N LYS A 300 -9.87 21.71 42.24
CA LYS A 300 -10.71 21.03 43.24
C LYS A 300 -10.43 21.53 44.66
N GLU A 301 -9.18 21.85 44.98
CA GLU A 301 -8.77 22.37 46.30
C GLU A 301 -9.19 23.84 46.53
N ARG A 302 -9.45 24.60 45.46
CA ARG A 302 -9.94 25.99 45.54
C ARG A 302 -11.47 26.13 45.65
N CYS A 303 -12.22 25.07 45.37
CA CYS A 303 -13.69 25.05 45.43
C CYS A 303 -14.23 24.25 46.65
N SER A 304 -13.35 23.89 47.58
CA SER A 304 -13.67 23.20 48.84
C SER A 304 -13.51 24.12 50.03
#